data_AF-A0A5H6QJ95-F1
#
_entry.id   AF-A0A5H6QJ95-F1
#
_cell.length_a   1.000
_cell.length_b   1.000
_cell.length_c   1.000
_cell.angle_alpha   90.00
_cell.angle_beta   90.00
_cell.angle_gamma   90.00
#
_symmetry.space_group_name_H-M   'P 1'
#
loop_
_entity.id
_entity.type
_entity.pdbx_description
1 polymer ?
#
loop_
_entity_poly.entity_id
_entity_poly.type
_entity_poly.pdbx_seq_one_letter_code
_entity_poly.pdbx_strand_id
1 'polypeptide(L)'
;QYGRVKVQFGWDRYGKMDENSSCWIRVSYPWAGKGFGMIQIPRIGQEVLVDFKNGDPDLPIIVGRTYNQDTMPPWGLPGMASQSGIFSHS
;
A
#
# COMPACT_ATOMS: atom_id res chain seq x y z
N GLN A 1 3.77 -3.14 15.31
CA GLN A 1 4.29 -1.98 16.08
C GLN A 1 4.60 -0.73 15.24
N TYR A 2 4.90 -0.79 13.93
CA TYR A 2 5.29 0.41 13.16
C TYR A 2 4.45 0.69 11.90
N GLY A 3 3.25 0.08 11.78
CA GLY A 3 2.44 0.20 10.57
C GLY A 3 3.18 -0.24 9.30
N ARG A 4 4.06 -1.24 9.43
CA ARG A 4 4.78 -1.87 8.33
C ARG A 4 3.95 -3.01 7.78
N VAL A 5 4.15 -3.33 6.50
CA VAL A 5 3.54 -4.48 5.83
C VAL A 5 4.60 -5.29 5.11
N LYS A 6 4.23 -6.50 4.68
CA LYS A 6 5.01 -7.32 3.76
C LYS A 6 4.32 -7.31 2.40
N VAL A 7 5.11 -7.44 1.35
CA VAL A 7 4.63 -7.44 -0.03
C VAL A 7 5.24 -8.62 -0.77
N GLN A 8 4.65 -8.97 -1.90
CA GLN A 8 5.33 -9.77 -2.90
C GLN A 8 5.47 -8.93 -4.17
N PHE A 9 6.68 -8.88 -4.70
CA PHE A 9 6.95 -8.17 -5.94
C PHE A 9 6.49 -9.00 -7.14
N GLY A 10 5.96 -8.35 -8.18
CA GLY A 10 5.50 -9.05 -9.39
C GLY A 10 6.63 -9.79 -10.15
N TRP A 11 7.88 -9.45 -9.89
CA TRP A 11 9.05 -10.13 -10.45
C TRP A 11 9.60 -11.26 -9.55
N ASP A 12 9.08 -11.42 -8.33
CA ASP A 12 9.49 -12.50 -7.44
C ASP A 12 8.87 -13.84 -7.87
N ARG A 13 9.74 -14.79 -8.21
CA ARG A 13 9.38 -16.14 -8.69
C ARG A 13 9.33 -17.18 -7.57
N TYR A 14 9.84 -16.88 -6.39
CA TYR A 14 10.00 -17.83 -5.29
C TYR A 14 9.04 -17.57 -4.14
N GLY A 15 8.59 -16.33 -3.96
CA GLY A 15 7.57 -15.97 -2.98
C GLY A 15 6.25 -16.72 -3.20
N LYS A 16 5.56 -17.01 -2.10
CA LYS A 16 4.31 -17.80 -2.08
C LYS A 16 3.08 -16.96 -1.75
N MET A 17 3.19 -15.64 -1.92
CA MET A 17 2.19 -14.64 -1.53
C MET A 17 1.83 -14.76 -0.05
N ASP A 18 2.85 -14.92 0.79
CA ASP A 18 2.74 -15.24 2.22
C ASP A 18 3.55 -14.30 3.11
N GLU A 19 3.58 -14.58 4.42
CA GLU A 19 4.33 -13.78 5.38
C GLU A 19 5.84 -13.89 5.23
N ASN A 20 6.39 -14.75 4.36
CA ASN A 20 7.83 -14.93 4.16
C ASN A 20 8.32 -14.26 2.86
N SER A 21 7.41 -13.66 2.09
CA SER A 21 7.71 -13.12 0.75
C SER A 21 8.54 -11.84 0.75
N SER A 22 8.60 -11.12 1.89
CA SER A 22 9.50 -9.96 2.03
C SER A 22 9.93 -9.69 3.48
N CYS A 23 10.86 -8.75 3.62
CA CYS A 23 11.10 -8.04 4.87
C CYS A 23 9.91 -7.12 5.22
N TRP A 24 9.91 -6.55 6.42
CA TRP A 24 8.91 -5.55 6.82
C TRP A 24 9.22 -4.19 6.19
N ILE A 25 8.31 -3.69 5.35
CA ILE A 25 8.47 -2.45 4.58
C ILE A 25 7.69 -1.32 5.25
N ARG A 26 8.30 -0.13 5.35
CA ARG A 26 7.63 1.07 5.87
C ARG A 26 6.66 1.64 4.85
N VAL A 27 5.61 2.27 5.37
CA VAL A 27 4.53 2.84 4.58
C VAL A 27 4.53 4.36 4.74
N SER A 28 4.49 5.08 3.63
CA SER A 28 4.24 6.51 3.60
C SER A 28 2.79 6.81 3.96
N TYR A 29 2.59 7.76 4.88
CA TYR A 29 1.27 8.20 5.32
C TYR A 29 1.06 9.67 4.92
N PRO A 30 -0.18 10.09 4.63
CA PRO A 30 -0.48 11.49 4.30
C PRO A 30 -0.02 12.48 5.39
N TRP A 31 -0.04 12.04 6.66
CA TRP A 31 0.42 12.83 7.78
C TRP A 31 0.94 11.93 8.91
N ALA A 32 2.19 12.11 9.33
CA ALA A 32 2.82 11.35 10.41
C ALA A 32 3.57 12.28 11.37
N GLY A 33 3.05 12.44 12.59
CA GLY A 33 3.66 13.21 13.67
C GLY A 33 4.05 12.33 14.86
N LYS A 34 4.64 12.96 15.89
CA LYS A 34 5.03 12.27 17.14
C LYS A 34 3.78 11.94 17.98
N GLY A 35 3.13 10.82 17.68
CA GLY A 35 1.94 10.33 18.40
C GLY A 35 0.60 10.82 17.84
N PHE A 36 0.58 11.41 16.64
CA PHE A 36 -0.63 11.85 15.95
C PHE A 36 -0.45 11.75 14.43
N GLY A 37 -1.54 11.84 13.68
CA GLY A 37 -1.52 11.84 12.22
C GLY A 37 -2.65 11.01 11.63
N MET A 38 -2.48 10.59 10.38
CA MET A 38 -3.41 9.72 9.66
C MET A 38 -2.78 8.34 9.46
N ILE A 39 -3.55 7.29 9.72
CA ILE A 39 -3.09 5.91 9.51
C ILE A 39 -4.10 5.13 8.67
N GLN A 40 -3.63 4.58 7.55
CA GLN A 40 -4.35 3.63 6.72
C GLN A 40 -3.36 2.56 6.27
N ILE A 41 -3.39 1.43 6.98
CA ILE A 41 -2.48 0.30 6.76
C ILE A 41 -2.95 -0.45 5.50
N PRO A 42 -2.08 -0.70 4.50
CA PRO A 42 -2.41 -1.57 3.38
C PRO A 42 -2.86 -2.95 3.87
N ARG A 43 -3.97 -3.45 3.33
CA ARG A 43 -4.50 -4.79 3.64
C ARG A 43 -3.95 -5.82 2.67
N ILE A 44 -3.97 -7.10 3.08
CA ILE A 44 -3.55 -8.22 2.23
C ILE A 44 -4.35 -8.20 0.91
N GLY A 45 -3.65 -8.39 -0.20
CA GLY A 45 -4.22 -8.38 -1.56
C GLY A 45 -4.31 -7.00 -2.22
N GLN A 46 -4.09 -5.90 -1.48
CA GLN A 46 -4.08 -4.56 -2.08
C GLN A 46 -2.76 -4.27 -2.81
N GLU A 47 -2.87 -3.61 -3.96
CA GLU A 47 -1.71 -3.15 -4.71
C GLU A 47 -1.10 -1.89 -4.10
N VAL A 48 0.23 -1.87 -4.01
CA VAL A 48 1.01 -0.77 -3.46
C VAL A 48 2.14 -0.39 -4.40
N LEU A 49 2.48 0.90 -4.42
CA LEU A 49 3.67 1.40 -5.10
C LEU A 49 4.85 1.37 -4.15
N VAL A 50 5.89 0.64 -4.54
CA VAL A 50 7.15 0.54 -3.79
C VAL A 50 8.22 1.34 -4.51
N ASP A 51 8.84 2.26 -3.79
CA ASP A 51 10.06 2.95 -4.20
C ASP A 51 11.25 2.39 -3.41
N PHE A 52 12.45 2.67 -3.90
CA PHE A 52 13.71 2.16 -3.34
C PHE A 52 14.60 3.32 -2.96
N LYS A 53 14.97 3.41 -1.69
CA LYS A 53 15.73 4.57 -1.18
C LYS A 53 17.06 4.68 -1.93
N ASN A 54 17.27 5.80 -2.61
CA ASN A 54 18.44 6.03 -3.48
C ASN A 54 18.61 4.97 -4.59
N GLY A 55 17.52 4.31 -4.99
CA GLY A 55 17.55 3.22 -5.97
C GLY A 55 18.09 1.90 -5.43
N ASP A 56 18.32 1.78 -4.11
CA ASP A 56 18.82 0.55 -3.50
C ASP A 56 17.68 -0.49 -3.33
N PRO A 57 17.72 -1.64 -4.05
CA PRO A 57 16.68 -2.66 -3.98
C PRO A 57 16.50 -3.26 -2.57
N ASP A 58 17.51 -3.15 -1.70
CA ASP A 58 17.46 -3.68 -0.33
C ASP A 58 16.78 -2.70 0.66
N LEU A 59 16.49 -1.47 0.22
CA LEU A 59 15.86 -0.43 1.03
C LEU A 59 14.49 0.02 0.49
N PRO A 60 13.50 -0.89 0.41
CA PRO A 60 12.18 -0.56 -0.09
C PRO A 60 11.38 0.34 0.87
N ILE A 61 10.51 1.16 0.31
CA ILE A 61 9.52 1.97 1.02
C ILE A 61 8.23 2.06 0.19
N ILE A 62 7.08 1.86 0.82
CA ILE A 62 5.79 2.03 0.14
C ILE A 62 5.45 3.51 0.08
N VAL A 63 5.24 4.05 -1.12
CA VAL A 63 4.98 5.47 -1.36
C VAL A 63 3.54 5.76 -1.79
N GLY A 64 2.83 4.75 -2.30
CA GLY A 64 1.50 4.94 -2.86
C GLY A 64 0.66 3.67 -2.88
N ARG A 65 -0.60 3.84 -3.31
CA ARG A 65 -1.58 2.78 -3.48
C ARG A 65 -2.33 3.05 -4.78
N THR A 66 -2.75 2.00 -5.44
CA THR A 66 -3.46 2.06 -6.73
C THR A 66 -4.70 1.19 -6.67
N TYR A 67 -5.74 1.61 -7.39
CA TYR A 67 -6.85 0.74 -7.72
C TYR A 67 -6.49 -0.07 -8.98
N ASN A 68 -7.01 -1.28 -9.09
CA ASN A 68 -6.85 -2.17 -10.23
C ASN A 68 -8.16 -2.95 -10.45
N GLN A 69 -8.15 -3.93 -11.35
CA GLN A 69 -9.36 -4.69 -11.71
C GLN A 69 -9.95 -5.48 -10.51
N ASP A 70 -9.10 -5.95 -9.58
CA ASP A 70 -9.54 -6.71 -8.41
C ASP A 70 -9.90 -5.80 -7.22
N THR A 71 -9.28 -4.63 -7.16
CA THR A 71 -9.53 -3.59 -6.15
C THR A 71 -10.01 -2.33 -6.87
N MET A 72 -11.30 -2.26 -7.19
CA MET A 72 -11.89 -1.13 -7.91
C MET A 72 -12.11 0.10 -7.00
N PRO A 73 -12.16 1.33 -7.56
CA PRO A 73 -12.53 2.53 -6.81
C PRO A 73 -13.91 2.41 -6.16
N PRO A 74 -14.14 3.03 -4.99
CA PRO A 74 -15.39 2.89 -4.24
C PRO A 74 -16.57 3.64 -4.87
N TRP A 75 -16.30 4.59 -5.77
CA TRP A 75 -17.32 5.32 -6.52
C TRP A 75 -17.44 4.79 -7.94
N GLY A 76 -18.65 4.79 -8.49
CA GLY A 76 -18.91 4.35 -9.87
C GLY A 76 -18.35 5.35 -10.89
N LEU A 77 -17.08 5.19 -11.25
CA LEU A 77 -16.39 6.03 -12.24
C LEU A 77 -16.63 5.52 -13.68
N PRO A 78 -16.71 6.43 -14.68
CA PRO A 78 -16.54 7.88 -14.59
C PRO A 78 -17.81 8.65 -14.14
N GLY A 79 -18.96 7.98 -13.98
CA GLY A 79 -20.24 8.64 -13.69
C GLY A 79 -20.29 9.47 -12.41
N MET A 80 -19.49 9.10 -11.41
CA MET A 80 -19.39 9.76 -10.10
C MET A 80 -18.10 10.59 -9.92
N ALA A 81 -17.56 11.17 -10.99
CA ALA A 81 -16.26 11.86 -10.97
C ALA A 81 -16.16 13.06 -10.00
N SER A 82 -17.27 13.66 -9.58
CA SER A 82 -17.28 14.77 -8.60
C SER A 82 -17.21 14.30 -7.14
N GLN A 83 -17.34 13.00 -6.87
CA GLN A 83 -17.31 12.47 -5.51
C GLN A 83 -15.87 12.30 -5.02
N SER A 84 -15.62 12.67 -3.77
CA SER A 84 -14.34 12.48 -3.09
C SER A 84 -14.58 12.22 -1.60
N GLY A 85 -13.71 11.43 -0.97
CA GLY A 85 -13.83 11.10 0.44
C GLY A 85 -13.04 9.88 0.87
N ILE A 86 -13.31 9.40 2.09
CA ILE A 86 -12.71 8.19 2.66
C ILE A 86 -13.83 7.16 2.83
N PHE A 87 -13.64 5.99 2.25
CA PHE A 87 -14.52 4.84 2.41
C PHE A 87 -13.76 3.72 3.12
N SER A 88 -14.37 3.08 4.12
CA SER A 88 -13.75 2.03 4.93
C SER A 88 -14.62 0.79 4.98
N HIS A 89 -13.99 -0.36 5.18
CA HIS A 89 -14.65 -1.65 5.38
C HIS A 89 -14.33 -2.19 6.78
N SER A 90 -15.31 -2.87 7.39
CA SER A 90 -15.14 -3.67 8.61
C SER A 90 -14.14 -4.81 8.41
#